data_AF-A0A6V7VE31-F1
#
_entry.id   AF-A0A6V7VE31-F1
#
_cell.length_a   1.000
_cell.length_b   1.000
_cell.length_c   1.000
_cell.angle_alpha   90.00
_cell.angle_beta   90.00
_cell.angle_gamma   90.00
#
_symmetry.space_group_name_H-M   'P 1'
#
loop_
_entity.id
_entity.type
_entity.pdbx_description
1 polymer ?
#
loop_
_entity_poly.entity_id
_entity_poly.type
_entity_poly.pdbx_seq_one_letter_code
_entity_poly.pdbx_strand_id
1 'polypeptide(L)'
;MGVLFCILAVLDPRENPSICLIVLIASTCILGFNSGGFFKSSQIVSRQHSHFTLANISFLNCVCMLIVPLLNEVIAPENEPHDWAKVLFIHGIILNLSNAFFCIFASAKPASWTLDTFNGKNKRIAAAIEQRRKRKEKESGGEKRGRWNNKRGIISPIDSKNNKKRINTIKIKSVELPSVY
;
A
#
# COMPACT_ATOMS: atom_id res chain seq x y z
N MET A 1 12.99 28.69 12.38
CA MET A 1 14.11 28.00 11.68
C MET A 1 14.91 28.96 10.85
N GLY A 2 14.42 29.38 9.67
CA GLY A 2 15.19 30.30 8.83
C GLY A 2 15.41 31.67 9.46
N VAL A 3 14.48 32.17 10.28
CA VAL A 3 14.67 33.44 11.03
C VAL A 3 15.85 33.38 12.01
N LEU A 4 16.10 32.24 12.65
CA LEU A 4 17.24 32.06 13.57
C LEU A 4 18.57 32.02 12.79
N PHE A 5 18.58 31.47 11.58
CA PHE A 5 19.72 31.53 10.66
C PHE A 5 19.97 32.95 10.13
N CYS A 6 18.91 33.73 9.85
CA CYS A 6 19.07 35.15 9.51
C CYS A 6 19.63 35.97 10.67
N ILE A 7 19.23 35.67 11.91
CA ILE A 7 19.78 36.32 13.11
C ILE A 7 21.26 35.94 13.33
N LEU A 8 21.63 34.68 13.08
CA LEU A 8 23.04 34.25 13.09
C LEU A 8 23.90 34.94 12.03
N ALA A 9 23.34 35.27 10.87
CA ALA A 9 24.07 35.95 9.80
C ALA A 9 24.41 37.42 10.13
N VAL A 10 23.63 38.05 11.03
CA VAL A 10 23.86 39.42 11.49
C VAL A 10 24.75 39.45 12.74
N LEU A 11 24.90 38.33 13.44
CA LEU A 11 25.79 38.21 14.59
C LEU A 11 27.22 37.92 14.13
N ASP A 12 28.14 38.84 14.36
CA ASP A 12 29.55 38.59 14.10
C ASP A 12 30.11 37.56 15.09
N PRO A 13 30.69 36.43 14.61
CA PRO A 13 31.24 35.38 15.48
C PRO A 13 32.46 35.85 16.29
N ARG A 14 33.05 37.00 15.93
CA ARG A 14 34.20 37.62 16.60
C ARG A 14 33.83 38.36 17.88
N GLU A 15 32.60 38.86 17.99
CA GLU A 15 32.18 39.66 19.15
C GLU A 15 31.60 38.78 20.27
N ASN A 16 30.80 37.75 19.93
CA ASN A 16 30.13 36.90 20.91
C ASN A 16 29.97 35.44 20.45
N PRO A 17 31.03 34.60 20.48
CA PRO A 17 31.00 33.24 19.97
C PRO A 17 30.01 32.32 20.73
N SER A 18 29.82 32.53 22.04
CA SER A 18 28.91 31.71 22.85
C SER A 18 27.44 31.85 22.43
N ILE A 19 27.01 33.08 22.08
CA ILE A 19 25.63 33.34 21.64
C ILE A 19 25.40 32.71 20.27
N CYS A 20 26.36 32.84 19.35
CA CYS A 20 26.30 32.18 18.05
C CYS A 20 26.14 30.66 18.19
N LEU A 21 26.93 30.03 19.08
CA LEU A 21 26.83 28.59 19.32
C LEU A 21 25.47 28.17 19.89
N ILE A 22 24.94 28.90 20.87
CA ILE A 22 23.62 28.59 21.45
C ILE A 22 22.52 28.68 20.38
N VAL A 23 22.52 29.73 19.57
CA VAL A 23 21.53 29.93 18.51
C VAL A 23 21.69 28.87 17.41
N LEU A 24 22.94 28.49 17.07
CA LEU A 24 23.24 27.43 16.10
C LEU A 24 22.71 26.07 16.58
N ILE A 25 22.95 25.72 17.84
CA ILE A 25 22.48 24.47 18.44
C ILE A 25 20.96 24.45 18.48
N ALA A 26 20.33 25.54 18.96
CA ALA A 26 18.88 25.66 19.00
C ALA A 26 18.24 25.51 17.60
N SER A 27 18.85 26.13 16.59
CA SER A 27 18.42 26.00 15.19
C SER A 27 18.62 24.57 14.65
N THR A 28 19.70 23.89 14.99
CA THR A 28 19.93 22.50 14.56
C THR A 28 18.94 21.54 15.23
N CYS A 29 18.62 21.75 16.51
CA CYS A 29 17.63 20.95 17.23
C CYS A 29 16.24 21.04 16.61
N ILE A 30 15.75 22.26 16.35
CA ILE A 30 14.41 22.40 15.76
C ILE A 30 14.42 21.93 14.29
N LEU A 31 15.58 21.92 13.60
CA LEU A 31 15.71 21.39 12.23
C LEU A 31 15.56 19.87 12.23
N GLY A 32 16.22 19.18 13.17
CA GLY A 32 16.05 17.75 13.41
C GLY A 32 14.60 17.39 13.75
N PHE A 33 13.93 18.21 14.57
CA PHE A 33 12.51 18.02 14.90
C PHE A 33 11.60 18.13 13.66
N ASN A 34 11.82 19.14 12.81
CA ASN A 34 11.03 19.33 11.59
C ASN A 34 11.23 18.18 10.59
N SER A 35 12.46 17.67 10.47
CA SER A 35 12.75 16.54 9.58
C SER A 35 11.95 15.28 9.95
N GLY A 36 11.82 14.98 11.25
CA GLY A 36 10.99 13.86 11.73
C GLY A 36 9.50 14.00 11.36
N GLY A 37 8.95 15.21 11.46
CA GLY A 37 7.57 15.50 11.04
C GLY A 37 7.37 15.35 9.53
N PHE A 38 8.33 15.81 8.73
CA PHE A 38 8.30 15.70 7.28
C PHE A 38 8.27 14.24 6.82
N PHE A 39 9.18 13.39 7.31
CA PHE A 39 9.22 11.97 6.94
C PHE A 39 7.92 11.25 7.26
N LYS A 40 7.33 11.53 8.44
CA LYS A 40 6.05 10.95 8.83
C LYS A 40 4.91 11.43 7.93
N SER A 41 4.87 12.71 7.58
CA SER A 41 3.84 13.26 6.68
C SER A 41 3.91 12.64 5.27
N SER A 42 5.12 12.45 4.74
CA SER A 42 5.36 11.75 3.47
C SER A 42 4.83 10.32 3.49
N GLN A 43 5.06 9.59 4.60
CA GLN A 43 4.54 8.24 4.79
C GLN A 43 3.00 8.20 4.86
N ILE A 44 2.36 9.17 5.54
CA ILE A 44 0.89 9.25 5.66
C ILE A 44 0.23 9.51 4.30
N VAL A 45 0.83 10.36 3.46
CA VAL A 45 0.31 10.66 2.11
C VAL A 45 0.41 9.45 1.18
N SER A 46 1.52 8.70 1.28
CA SER A 46 1.84 7.59 0.39
C SER A 46 1.30 6.22 0.84
N ARG A 47 0.96 6.03 2.13
CA ARG A 47 0.41 4.78 2.73
C ARG A 47 1.14 3.51 2.23
N GLN A 48 0.52 2.78 1.31
CA GLN A 48 1.00 1.52 0.73
C GLN A 48 2.26 1.68 -0.15
N HIS A 49 2.56 2.90 -0.60
CA HIS A 49 3.73 3.21 -1.44
C HIS A 49 4.79 4.04 -0.69
N SER A 50 4.73 4.04 0.64
CA SER A 50 5.64 4.77 1.52
C SER A 50 7.08 4.32 1.39
N HIS A 51 7.33 3.03 1.19
CA HIS A 51 8.69 2.51 0.95
C HIS A 51 9.34 3.11 -0.32
N PHE A 52 8.59 3.24 -1.42
CA PHE A 52 9.11 3.84 -2.64
C PHE A 52 9.35 5.35 -2.46
N THR A 53 8.40 6.06 -1.84
CA THR A 53 8.53 7.51 -1.61
C THR A 53 9.72 7.81 -0.69
N LEU A 54 9.91 7.01 0.36
CA LEU A 54 11.03 7.14 1.27
C LEU A 54 12.37 6.82 0.60
N ALA A 55 12.42 5.82 -0.30
CA ALA A 55 13.62 5.53 -1.08
C ALA A 55 14.03 6.73 -1.97
N ASN A 56 13.07 7.39 -2.61
CA ASN A 56 13.33 8.60 -3.39
C ASN A 56 13.84 9.76 -2.52
N ILE A 57 13.26 9.96 -1.33
CA ILE A 57 13.73 11.00 -0.40
C ILE A 57 15.17 10.72 0.05
N SER A 58 15.49 9.47 0.40
CA SER A 58 16.85 9.09 0.77
C SER A 58 17.84 9.25 -0.38
N PHE A 59 17.44 8.95 -1.62
CA PHE A 59 18.26 9.20 -2.81
C PHE A 59 18.55 10.69 -3.00
N LEU A 60 17.53 11.56 -2.87
CA LEU A 60 17.71 13.01 -2.89
C LEU A 60 18.65 13.48 -1.78
N ASN A 61 18.53 12.93 -0.57
CA ASN A 61 19.44 13.28 0.53
C ASN A 61 20.90 12.91 0.22
N CYS A 62 21.15 11.76 -0.42
CA CYS A 62 22.49 11.39 -0.87
C CYS A 62 23.02 12.38 -1.91
N VAL A 63 22.21 12.76 -2.90
CA VAL A 63 22.59 13.76 -3.91
C VAL A 63 22.90 15.10 -3.27
N CYS A 64 22.06 15.57 -2.34
CA CYS A 64 22.31 16.79 -1.58
C CYS A 64 23.63 16.72 -0.80
N MET A 65 23.93 15.61 -0.13
CA MET A 65 25.20 15.45 0.60
C MET A 65 26.43 15.47 -0.31
N LEU A 66 26.30 15.07 -1.58
CA LEU A 66 27.38 15.19 -2.55
C LEU A 66 27.53 16.63 -3.07
N ILE A 67 26.42 17.35 -3.26
CA ILE A 67 26.43 18.71 -3.81
C ILE A 67 26.88 19.75 -2.76
N VAL A 68 26.47 19.62 -1.50
CA VAL A 68 26.79 20.57 -0.43
C VAL A 68 28.28 20.91 -0.31
N PRO A 69 29.21 19.94 -0.19
CA PRO A 69 30.64 20.25 -0.08
C PRO A 69 31.17 20.91 -1.36
N LEU A 70 30.74 20.48 -2.54
CA LEU A 70 31.14 21.09 -3.81
C LEU A 70 30.69 22.56 -3.91
N LEU A 71 29.49 22.88 -3.44
CA LEU A 71 28.99 24.25 -3.41
C LEU A 71 29.77 25.11 -2.39
N ASN A 72 30.10 24.54 -1.23
CA ASN A 72 30.81 25.27 -0.18
C ASN A 72 32.24 25.64 -0.62
N GLU A 73 32.95 24.74 -1.31
CA GLU A 73 34.29 25.02 -1.87
C GLU A 73 34.27 26.17 -2.89
N VAL A 74 33.18 26.32 -3.65
CA VAL A 74 33.04 27.43 -4.62
C VAL A 74 32.71 28.76 -3.95
N ILE A 75 31.94 28.73 -2.85
CA ILE A 75 31.46 29.95 -2.18
C ILE A 75 32.49 30.50 -1.18
N ALA A 76 33.33 29.65 -0.58
CA ALA A 76 34.32 30.05 0.41
C ALA A 76 35.77 29.62 0.04
N PRO A 77 36.32 30.08 -1.11
CA PRO A 77 37.66 29.70 -1.54
C PRO A 77 38.77 30.22 -0.60
N GLU A 78 38.56 31.36 0.04
CA GLU A 78 39.55 32.02 0.92
C GLU A 78 39.35 31.66 2.42
N ASN A 79 38.35 30.82 2.75
CA ASN A 79 38.05 30.37 4.12
C ASN A 79 37.87 31.48 5.19
N GLU A 80 37.55 32.71 4.77
CA GLU A 80 37.33 33.82 5.69
C GLU A 80 35.98 33.71 6.44
N PRO A 81 35.90 34.08 7.73
CA PRO A 81 34.67 33.98 8.52
C PRO A 81 33.46 34.71 7.91
N HIS A 82 33.73 35.79 7.15
CA HIS A 82 32.70 36.56 6.45
C HIS A 82 32.04 35.76 5.31
N ASP A 83 32.80 34.92 4.60
CA ASP A 83 32.25 34.10 3.52
C ASP A 83 31.42 32.95 4.08
N TRP A 84 31.82 32.38 5.22
CA TRP A 84 31.02 31.41 5.96
C TRP A 84 29.69 31.98 6.46
N ALA A 85 29.66 33.26 6.88
CA ALA A 85 28.41 33.94 7.24
C ALA A 85 27.45 34.05 6.03
N LYS A 86 27.97 34.34 4.84
CA LYS A 86 27.18 34.34 3.59
C LYS A 86 26.64 32.95 3.26
N VAL A 87 27.45 31.90 3.41
CA VAL A 87 27.02 30.51 3.20
C VAL A 87 25.85 30.18 4.14
N LEU A 88 25.97 30.51 5.43
CA LEU A 88 24.91 30.28 6.43
C LEU A 88 23.63 31.07 6.11
N PHE A 89 23.77 32.30 5.61
CA PHE A 89 22.63 33.12 5.20
C PHE A 89 21.90 32.52 4.00
N ILE A 90 22.63 32.08 2.96
CA ILE A 90 22.06 31.42 1.77
C ILE A 90 21.32 30.14 2.17
N HIS A 91 21.92 29.32 3.04
CA HIS A 91 21.26 28.12 3.57
C HIS A 91 19.97 28.47 4.34
N GLY A 92 19.99 29.54 5.14
CA GLY A 92 18.81 30.06 5.85
C GLY A 92 17.66 30.45 4.93
N ILE A 93 17.95 31.09 3.79
CA ILE A 93 16.95 31.46 2.77
C ILE A 93 16.33 30.20 2.15
N ILE A 94 17.17 29.23 1.73
CA ILE A 94 16.71 27.97 1.13
C ILE A 94 15.80 27.20 2.10
N LEU A 95 16.15 27.18 3.38
CA LEU A 95 15.37 26.58 4.46
C LEU A 95 14.00 27.27 4.63
N ASN A 96 13.95 28.60 4.59
CA ASN A 96 12.70 29.36 4.65
C ASN A 96 11.80 29.10 3.44
N LEU A 97 12.37 29.09 2.23
CA LEU A 97 11.62 28.81 1.00
C LEU A 97 11.05 27.39 1.01
N SER A 98 11.84 26.41 1.45
CA SER A 98 11.40 25.01 1.55
C SER A 98 10.27 24.84 2.56
N ASN A 99 10.33 25.56 3.69
CA ASN A 99 9.27 25.56 4.70
C ASN A 99 7.99 26.23 4.18
N ALA A 100 8.11 27.35 3.46
CA ALA A 100 6.97 28.01 2.83
C ALA A 100 6.31 27.11 1.76
N PHE A 101 7.12 26.43 0.94
CA PHE A 101 6.64 25.46 -0.04
C PHE A 101 5.89 24.30 0.63
N PHE A 102 6.42 23.77 1.74
CA PHE A 102 5.74 22.74 2.53
C PHE A 102 4.40 23.25 3.06
N CYS A 103 4.31 24.46 3.62
CA CYS A 103 3.04 25.01 4.10
C CYS A 103 1.97 25.16 3.00
N ILE A 104 2.38 25.46 1.76
CA ILE A 104 1.44 25.62 0.64
C ILE A 104 1.00 24.26 0.06
N PHE A 105 1.93 23.31 -0.07
CA PHE A 105 1.69 22.04 -0.77
C PHE A 105 1.38 20.85 0.15
N ALA A 106 1.63 20.95 1.45
CA ALA A 106 1.38 19.85 2.38
C ALA A 106 -0.13 19.61 2.51
N SER A 107 -0.59 18.52 1.89
CA SER A 107 -1.92 17.99 2.11
C SER A 107 -1.83 16.77 3.03
N ALA A 108 -2.45 16.86 4.21
CA ALA A 108 -2.51 15.75 5.16
C ALA A 108 -3.58 14.69 4.80
N LYS A 109 -4.17 14.77 3.60
CA LYS A 109 -5.19 13.82 3.16
C LYS A 109 -4.50 12.63 2.49
N PRO A 110 -4.83 11.38 2.88
CA PRO A 110 -4.33 10.20 2.16
C PRO A 110 -4.84 10.26 0.72
N ALA A 111 -3.94 10.09 -0.25
CA ALA A 111 -4.29 10.21 -1.65
C ALA A 111 -5.42 9.22 -2.03
N SER A 112 -6.36 9.65 -2.87
CA SER A 112 -7.57 8.87 -3.18
C SER A 112 -7.28 7.50 -3.79
N TRP A 113 -6.12 7.35 -4.44
CA TRP A 113 -5.62 6.10 -5.04
C TRP A 113 -4.94 5.16 -4.04
N THR A 114 -4.68 5.58 -2.78
CA THR A 114 -4.09 4.75 -1.72
C THR A 114 -5.11 4.27 -0.68
N LEU A 115 -6.41 4.54 -0.88
CA LEU A 115 -7.47 4.04 0.00
C LEU A 115 -7.73 2.56 -0.25
N ASP A 116 -7.60 1.75 0.81
CA ASP A 116 -8.07 0.35 0.89
C ASP A 116 -9.55 0.18 0.48
N THR A 117 -10.32 1.26 0.40
CA THR A 117 -11.67 1.27 -0.15
C THR A 117 -11.71 0.76 -1.59
N PHE A 118 -10.68 0.97 -2.42
CA PHE A 118 -10.60 0.38 -3.76
C PHE A 118 -10.48 -1.15 -3.68
N ASN A 119 -9.59 -1.65 -2.81
CA ASN A 119 -9.37 -3.08 -2.63
C ASN A 119 -10.55 -3.78 -1.93
N GLY A 120 -11.17 -3.10 -0.97
CA GLY A 120 -12.36 -3.56 -0.25
C GLY A 120 -13.62 -3.60 -1.10
N LYS A 121 -13.82 -2.62 -2.01
CA LYS A 121 -14.89 -2.69 -3.02
C LYS A 121 -14.69 -3.89 -3.94
N ASN A 122 -13.46 -4.12 -4.41
CA ASN A 122 -13.16 -5.27 -5.26
C ASN A 122 -13.41 -6.61 -4.55
N LYS A 123 -13.02 -6.75 -3.27
CA LYS A 123 -13.32 -7.95 -2.46
C LYS A 123 -14.83 -8.15 -2.27
N ARG A 124 -15.60 -7.10 -2.00
CA ARG A 124 -17.06 -7.17 -1.84
C ARG A 124 -17.76 -7.54 -3.16
N ILE A 125 -17.30 -7.00 -4.28
CA ILE A 125 -17.81 -7.33 -5.61
C ILE A 125 -17.50 -8.80 -5.93
N ALA A 126 -16.28 -9.27 -5.68
CA ALA A 126 -15.91 -10.67 -5.86
C ALA A 126 -16.75 -11.62 -4.98
N ALA A 127 -16.97 -11.28 -3.72
CA ALA A 127 -17.82 -12.05 -2.81
C ALA A 127 -19.29 -12.08 -3.28
N ALA A 128 -19.83 -10.96 -3.76
CA ALA A 128 -21.19 -10.87 -4.28
C ALA A 128 -21.37 -11.67 -5.59
N ILE A 129 -20.36 -11.67 -6.47
CA ILE A 129 -20.35 -12.48 -7.70
C ILE A 129 -20.35 -13.97 -7.34
N GLU A 130 -19.53 -14.39 -6.38
CA GLU A 130 -19.47 -15.79 -5.94
C GLU A 130 -20.78 -16.25 -5.28
N GLN A 131 -21.42 -15.39 -4.47
CA GLN A 131 -22.75 -15.68 -3.92
C GLN A 131 -23.82 -15.84 -5.01
N ARG A 132 -23.81 -14.97 -6.03
CA ARG A 132 -24.72 -15.08 -7.18
C ARG A 132 -24.48 -16.36 -7.98
N ARG A 133 -23.23 -16.78 -8.17
CA ARG A 133 -22.87 -18.04 -8.83
C ARG A 133 -23.44 -19.25 -8.10
N LYS A 134 -23.23 -19.33 -6.78
CA LYS A 134 -23.79 -20.40 -5.93
C LYS A 134 -25.32 -20.43 -5.92
N ARG A 135 -25.97 -19.26 -5.97
CA ARG A 135 -27.44 -19.18 -6.06
C ARG A 135 -27.95 -19.77 -7.38
N LYS A 136 -27.33 -19.41 -8.51
CA LYS A 136 -27.66 -19.98 -9.83
C LYS A 136 -27.42 -21.49 -9.90
N GLU A 137 -26.34 -21.98 -9.28
CA GLU A 137 -26.07 -23.42 -9.20
C GLU A 137 -27.15 -24.18 -8.40
N LYS A 138 -27.60 -23.62 -7.28
CA LYS A 138 -28.71 -24.19 -6.49
C LYS A 138 -30.02 -24.17 -7.23
N GLU A 139 -30.35 -23.07 -7.92
CA GLU A 139 -31.54 -22.94 -8.76
C GLU A 139 -31.52 -23.98 -9.89
N SER A 140 -30.40 -24.10 -10.62
CA SER A 140 -30.22 -25.10 -11.67
C SER A 140 -30.32 -26.54 -11.14
N GLY A 141 -29.71 -26.82 -9.98
CA GLY A 141 -29.81 -28.13 -9.32
C GLY A 141 -31.21 -28.45 -8.81
N GLY A 142 -31.96 -27.44 -8.37
CA GLY A 142 -33.37 -27.56 -7.96
C GLY A 142 -34.29 -27.83 -9.16
N GLU A 143 -34.11 -27.09 -10.25
CA GLU A 143 -34.86 -27.27 -11.49
C GLU A 143 -34.59 -28.66 -12.10
N LYS A 144 -33.33 -29.09 -12.14
CA LYS A 144 -32.97 -30.45 -12.56
C LYS A 144 -33.66 -31.50 -11.68
N ARG A 145 -33.63 -31.34 -10.35
CA ARG A 145 -34.34 -32.25 -9.42
C ARG A 145 -35.85 -32.27 -9.63
N GLY A 146 -36.47 -31.11 -9.84
CA GLY A 146 -37.89 -30.99 -10.17
C GLY A 146 -38.24 -31.71 -11.46
N ARG A 147 -37.42 -31.52 -12.51
CA ARG A 147 -37.57 -32.23 -13.79
C ARG A 147 -37.42 -33.74 -13.63
N TRP A 148 -36.46 -34.21 -12.84
CA TRP A 148 -36.29 -35.64 -12.52
C TRP A 148 -37.49 -36.20 -11.75
N ASN A 149 -38.01 -35.49 -10.76
CA ASN A 149 -39.18 -35.91 -10.00
C ASN A 149 -40.45 -35.94 -10.85
N ASN A 150 -40.64 -34.96 -11.74
CA ASN A 150 -41.77 -34.95 -12.67
C ASN A 150 -41.69 -36.12 -13.66
N LYS A 151 -40.49 -36.42 -14.21
CA LYS A 151 -40.27 -37.63 -15.02
C LYS A 151 -40.59 -38.91 -14.26
N ARG A 152 -40.22 -39.01 -12.98
CA ARG A 152 -40.54 -40.18 -12.14
C ARG A 152 -42.02 -40.29 -11.79
N GLY A 153 -42.75 -39.18 -11.66
CA GLY A 153 -44.21 -39.18 -11.46
C GLY A 153 -44.99 -39.64 -12.69
N ILE A 154 -44.46 -39.39 -13.89
CA ILE A 154 -45.02 -39.90 -15.16
C ILE A 154 -44.74 -41.40 -15.33
N ILE A 155 -43.65 -41.91 -14.73
CA ILE A 155 -43.35 -43.35 -14.66
C ILE A 155 -44.03 -43.92 -13.39
N SER A 156 -45.36 -44.04 -13.44
CA SER A 156 -46.13 -44.80 -12.45
C SER A 156 -45.71 -46.29 -12.44
N PRO A 157 -45.91 -47.02 -11.33
CA PRO A 157 -45.30 -48.33 -11.09
C PRO A 157 -45.96 -49.44 -11.93
N ILE A 158 -45.71 -49.46 -13.23
CA ILE A 158 -46.13 -50.54 -14.13
C ILE A 158 -45.00 -51.59 -14.30
N ASP A 159 -43.75 -51.24 -13.99
CA ASP A 159 -42.60 -52.10 -14.33
C ASP A 159 -42.08 -53.02 -13.19
N SER A 160 -42.73 -53.03 -12.02
CA SER A 160 -42.34 -53.92 -10.91
C SER A 160 -42.76 -55.38 -11.13
N LYS A 161 -43.88 -55.63 -11.81
CA LYS A 161 -44.41 -56.99 -11.99
C LYS A 161 -43.71 -57.79 -13.09
N ASN A 162 -43.11 -57.14 -14.09
CA ASN A 162 -42.51 -57.83 -15.23
C ASN A 162 -41.07 -58.29 -14.97
N ASN A 163 -40.33 -57.57 -14.12
CA ASN A 163 -38.96 -57.95 -13.76
C ASN A 163 -38.90 -59.21 -12.88
N LYS A 164 -39.88 -59.43 -11.99
CA LYS A 164 -39.94 -60.63 -11.15
C LYS A 164 -40.15 -61.93 -11.95
N LYS A 165 -40.82 -61.86 -13.11
CA LYS A 165 -40.97 -63.01 -14.02
C LYS A 165 -39.66 -63.35 -14.75
N ARG A 166 -38.89 -62.36 -15.21
CA ARG A 166 -37.60 -62.59 -15.88
C ARG A 166 -36.55 -63.25 -14.98
N ILE A 167 -36.51 -62.87 -13.70
CA ILE A 167 -35.52 -63.40 -12.74
C ILE A 167 -35.80 -64.89 -12.43
N ASN A 168 -37.06 -65.30 -12.39
CA ASN A 168 -37.43 -66.71 -12.16
C ASN A 168 -37.13 -67.61 -13.37
N THR A 169 -37.20 -67.10 -14.60
CA THR A 169 -36.83 -67.89 -15.81
C THR A 169 -35.33 -68.12 -15.91
N ILE A 170 -34.50 -67.18 -15.45
CA ILE A 170 -33.04 -67.33 -15.45
C ILE A 170 -32.59 -68.38 -14.43
N LYS A 171 -33.29 -68.48 -13.28
CA LYS A 171 -32.92 -69.42 -12.21
C LYS A 171 -33.20 -70.89 -12.54
N ILE A 172 -34.14 -71.17 -13.45
CA ILE A 172 -34.49 -72.54 -13.86
C ILE A 172 -33.48 -73.12 -14.86
N LYS A 173 -32.69 -72.27 -15.55
CA LYS A 173 -31.76 -72.72 -16.59
C LYS A 173 -30.35 -73.07 -16.11
N SER A 174 -30.09 -72.97 -14.80
CA SER A 174 -28.77 -73.26 -14.20
C SER A 174 -28.68 -74.64 -13.52
N VAL A 175 -29.73 -75.46 -13.59
CA VAL A 175 -29.78 -76.81 -13.01
C VAL A 175 -29.79 -77.84 -14.14
N GLU A 176 -28.66 -77.97 -14.83
CA GLU A 176 -28.37 -79.15 -15.67
C GLU A 176 -26.85 -79.24 -15.83
N LEU A 177 -26.21 -79.84 -14.82
CA LEU A 177 -24.86 -80.38 -14.90
C LEU A 177 -25.01 -81.88 -15.22
N PRO A 178 -24.53 -82.38 -16.36
CA PRO A 178 -24.21 -83.79 -16.48
C PRO A 178 -22.85 -84.04 -15.83
N SER A 179 -22.90 -84.84 -14.76
CA SER A 179 -21.80 -85.60 -14.19
C SER A 179 -21.14 -86.46 -15.27
N VAL A 180 -19.83 -86.33 -15.47
CA VAL A 180 -19.01 -87.36 -16.11
C VAL A 180 -17.65 -87.40 -15.41
N TYR A 181 -17.32 -88.63 -15.00
CA TYR A 181 -16.07 -89.10 -14.42
C TYR A 181 -14.88 -88.96 -15.36
#